data_AF-A0A532T249-F1
#
_entry.id   AF-A0A532T249-F1
#
_cell.length_a   1.000
_cell.length_b   1.000
_cell.length_c   1.000
_cell.angle_alpha   90.00
_cell.angle_beta   90.00
_cell.angle_gamma   90.00
#
_symmetry.space_group_name_H-M   'P 1'
#
loop_
_entity.id
_entity.type
_entity.pdbx_description
1 polymer ?
#
loop_
_entity_poly.entity_id
_entity_poly.type
_entity_poly.pdbx_seq_one_letter_code
_entity_poly.pdbx_strand_id
1 'polypeptide(L)'
;MICDVIIIKDGLPLFSKNFSNSSIKNLLSQEDNLIMISGFFAALNSFSDSFEDLGTISELKLSNNNLKLSFLKDSNVPDLIYLATYDDKSELINVQQILKNISNFFLTEFSIKQISNWNGKLDYFKPFENIVQQFLDEENRKSQDQANNKIFEFFNSFVEEEKIPLAPIKEIENIEEMPEYYEYVPIFTTSKKINPKYYLTGDSSCKVYEQINGEKSIVQIANKLNLNQKQVYNVCKNLIKMGFLSFN
;
A
#
# COMPACT_ATOMS: atom_id res chain seq x y z
N MET A 1 11.49 -10.19 -18.59
CA MET A 1 10.03 -10.39 -18.55
C MET A 1 9.58 -10.34 -17.11
N ILE A 2 8.47 -9.65 -16.83
CA ILE A 2 7.84 -9.66 -15.50
C ILE A 2 7.22 -11.04 -15.25
N CYS A 3 7.37 -11.57 -14.04
CA CYS A 3 6.92 -12.91 -13.66
C CYS A 3 5.77 -12.85 -12.65
N ASP A 4 5.96 -12.19 -11.51
CA ASP A 4 4.92 -12.00 -10.49
C ASP A 4 4.66 -10.50 -10.31
N VAL A 5 3.40 -10.13 -10.07
CA VAL A 5 3.02 -8.81 -9.55
C VAL A 5 2.24 -9.01 -8.26
N ILE A 6 2.63 -8.26 -7.22
CA ILE A 6 2.02 -8.32 -5.90
C ILE A 6 1.73 -6.89 -5.43
N ILE A 7 0.57 -6.68 -4.84
CA ILE A 7 0.22 -5.43 -4.16
C ILE A 7 0.00 -5.77 -2.69
N ILE A 8 0.70 -5.08 -1.80
CA ILE A 8 0.66 -5.30 -0.35
C ILE A 8 0.08 -4.05 0.29
N LYS A 9 -0.88 -4.23 1.20
CA LYS A 9 -1.39 -3.17 2.07
C LYS A 9 -1.29 -3.61 3.52
N ASP A 10 -0.68 -2.80 4.37
CA ASP A 10 -0.52 -3.08 5.81
C ASP A 10 0.14 -4.45 6.10
N GLY A 11 1.05 -4.89 5.22
CA GLY A 11 1.71 -6.19 5.31
C GLY A 11 0.85 -7.39 4.94
N LEU A 12 -0.33 -7.18 4.37
CA LEU A 12 -1.17 -8.21 3.81
C LEU A 12 -1.18 -8.14 2.28
N PRO A 13 -1.09 -9.28 1.58
CA PRO A 13 -1.23 -9.32 0.14
C PRO A 13 -2.68 -8.96 -0.19
N LEU A 14 -2.85 -7.94 -1.01
CA LEU A 14 -4.14 -7.44 -1.45
C LEU A 14 -4.41 -7.90 -2.89
N PHE A 15 -3.34 -8.08 -3.67
CA PHE A 15 -3.33 -8.69 -4.99
C PHE A 15 -2.06 -9.52 -5.15
N SER A 16 -2.14 -10.69 -5.80
CA SER A 16 -0.97 -11.48 -6.16
C SER A 16 -1.28 -12.33 -7.39
N LYS A 17 -0.46 -12.20 -8.43
CA LYS A 17 -0.63 -12.99 -9.65
C LYS A 17 0.71 -13.27 -10.33
N ASN A 18 0.86 -14.51 -10.79
CA ASN A 18 1.94 -14.91 -11.68
C ASN A 18 1.46 -14.79 -13.14
N PHE A 19 2.27 -14.13 -13.96
CA PHE A 19 2.04 -13.84 -15.38
C PHE A 19 3.05 -14.56 -16.29
N SER A 20 3.93 -15.40 -15.73
CA SER A 20 4.91 -16.13 -16.52
C SER A 20 4.32 -17.43 -17.06
N ASN A 21 4.37 -17.62 -18.38
CA ASN A 21 3.97 -18.87 -19.04
C ASN A 21 5.02 -20.00 -18.89
N SER A 22 6.16 -19.71 -18.28
CA SER A 22 7.26 -20.67 -18.14
C SER A 22 7.21 -21.38 -16.79
N SER A 23 7.79 -22.57 -16.71
CA SER A 23 7.96 -23.43 -15.52
C SER A 23 8.74 -22.80 -14.35
N ILE A 24 9.00 -21.49 -14.36
CA ILE A 24 9.38 -20.70 -13.20
C ILE A 24 8.21 -20.75 -12.22
N LYS A 25 8.26 -21.72 -11.30
CA LYS A 25 7.28 -21.91 -10.23
C LYS A 25 6.89 -20.56 -9.63
N ASN A 26 5.60 -20.39 -9.35
CA ASN A 26 4.95 -19.36 -8.53
C ASN A 26 5.74 -19.06 -7.24
N LEU A 27 6.89 -18.40 -7.34
CA LEU A 27 7.84 -18.30 -6.24
C LEU A 27 7.23 -17.45 -5.14
N LEU A 28 6.57 -16.36 -5.52
CA LEU A 28 5.93 -15.44 -4.59
C LEU A 28 4.41 -15.60 -4.53
N SER A 29 3.81 -16.19 -5.55
CA SER A 29 2.34 -16.35 -5.65
C SER A 29 1.78 -17.57 -4.89
N GLN A 30 2.61 -18.38 -4.23
CA GLN A 30 2.17 -19.45 -3.32
C GLN A 30 1.83 -18.87 -1.94
N GLU A 31 0.70 -19.28 -1.34
CA GLU A 31 0.15 -18.68 -0.11
C GLU A 31 1.17 -18.53 1.04
N ASP A 32 1.94 -19.58 1.35
CA ASP A 32 2.94 -19.56 2.42
C ASP A 32 4.07 -18.55 2.15
N ASN A 33 4.53 -18.47 0.90
CA ASN A 33 5.58 -17.53 0.50
C ASN A 33 5.02 -16.11 0.48
N LEU A 34 3.78 -15.93 0.02
CA LEU A 34 3.12 -14.64 -0.13
C LEU A 34 2.98 -13.92 1.22
N ILE A 35 2.59 -14.64 2.28
CA ILE A 35 2.49 -14.08 3.63
C ILE A 35 3.88 -13.65 4.14
N MET A 36 4.89 -14.52 3.97
CA MET A 36 6.26 -14.22 4.40
C MET A 36 6.83 -13.00 3.68
N ILE A 37 6.63 -12.91 2.36
CA ILE A 37 7.07 -11.79 1.52
C ILE A 37 6.34 -10.51 1.92
N SER A 38 5.02 -10.59 2.15
CA SER A 38 4.23 -9.44 2.56
C SER A 38 4.70 -8.88 3.89
N GLY A 39 4.99 -9.75 4.86
CA GLY A 39 5.59 -9.37 6.14
C GLY A 39 6.99 -8.78 5.98
N PHE A 40 7.84 -9.39 5.15
CA PHE A 40 9.20 -8.89 4.87
C PHE A 40 9.17 -7.49 4.27
N PHE A 41 8.37 -7.24 3.24
CA PHE A 41 8.32 -5.92 2.58
C PHE A 41 7.61 -4.86 3.43
N ALA A 42 6.64 -5.23 4.27
CA ALA A 42 6.10 -4.30 5.24
C ALA A 42 7.14 -3.90 6.29
N ALA A 43 7.92 -4.85 6.79
CA ALA A 43 9.02 -4.57 7.71
C ALA A 43 10.11 -3.73 7.05
N LEU A 44 10.49 -4.06 5.81
CA LEU A 44 11.48 -3.31 5.02
C LEU A 44 11.02 -1.88 4.74
N ASN A 45 9.74 -1.69 4.41
CA ASN A 45 9.16 -0.36 4.18
C ASN A 45 9.12 0.46 5.48
N SER A 46 8.68 -0.14 6.59
CA SER A 46 8.73 0.51 7.91
C SER A 46 10.17 0.84 8.33
N PHE A 47 11.13 -0.01 7.97
CA PHE A 47 12.56 0.21 8.23
C PHE A 47 13.12 1.33 7.35
N SER A 48 12.76 1.38 6.07
CA SER A 48 13.16 2.44 5.13
C SER A 48 12.67 3.80 5.59
N ASP A 49 11.46 3.89 6.15
CA ASP A 49 10.90 5.13 6.70
C ASP A 49 11.66 5.62 7.95
N SER A 50 12.44 4.74 8.59
CA SER A 50 13.22 5.06 9.80
C SER A 50 14.64 5.57 9.47
N PHE A 51 15.06 5.54 8.20
CA PHE A 51 16.36 6.05 7.77
C PHE A 51 16.19 6.86 6.49
N GLU A 52 16.22 8.20 6.61
CA GLU A 52 16.18 9.12 5.46
C GLU A 52 17.32 8.88 4.45
N ASP A 53 18.43 8.24 4.91
CA ASP A 53 19.66 7.99 4.15
C ASP A 53 19.82 6.55 3.60
N LEU A 54 18.85 5.65 3.82
CA LEU A 54 18.83 4.39 3.07
C LEU A 54 18.35 4.71 1.66
N GLY A 55 19.29 5.13 0.81
CA GLY A 55 19.04 5.44 -0.59
C GLY A 55 18.13 4.41 -1.25
N THR A 56 17.31 4.89 -2.19
CA THR A 56 16.30 4.16 -2.97
C THR A 56 16.66 2.70 -3.25
N ILE A 57 16.36 1.80 -2.31
CA ILE A 57 16.47 0.36 -2.57
C ILE A 57 15.39 0.09 -3.60
N SER A 58 15.76 0.02 -4.87
CA SER A 58 14.83 -0.16 -5.97
C SER A 58 14.80 -1.59 -6.46
N GLU A 59 15.82 -2.38 -6.14
CA GLU A 59 16.02 -3.73 -6.61
C GLU A 59 16.59 -4.62 -5.49
N LEU A 60 16.06 -5.82 -5.37
CA LEU A 60 16.62 -6.92 -4.58
C LEU A 60 16.84 -8.12 -5.49
N LYS A 61 18.06 -8.65 -5.51
CA LYS A 61 18.35 -9.90 -6.23
C LYS A 61 17.99 -11.09 -5.35
N LEU A 62 17.14 -11.98 -5.86
CA LEU A 62 16.76 -13.19 -5.13
C LEU A 62 17.87 -14.23 -5.23
N SER A 63 18.32 -14.76 -4.09
CA SER A 63 19.33 -15.82 -4.05
C SER A 63 18.77 -17.11 -4.62
N ASN A 64 19.54 -17.76 -5.50
CA ASN A 64 19.26 -19.04 -6.18
C ASN A 64 18.41 -18.99 -7.47
N ASN A 65 18.17 -17.82 -8.05
CA ASN A 65 17.61 -17.70 -9.41
C ASN A 65 18.12 -16.44 -10.13
N ASN A 66 17.76 -16.31 -11.41
CA ASN A 66 18.05 -15.11 -12.21
C ASN A 66 16.92 -14.07 -12.10
N LEU A 67 16.11 -14.15 -11.03
CA LEU A 67 15.02 -13.20 -10.81
C LEU A 67 15.48 -12.06 -9.92
N LYS A 68 15.09 -10.86 -10.32
CA LYS A 68 15.21 -9.63 -9.57
C LYS A 68 13.82 -9.24 -9.10
N LEU A 69 13.77 -8.50 -8.00
CA LEU A 69 12.54 -7.94 -7.45
C LEU A 69 12.68 -6.43 -7.44
N SER A 70 11.74 -5.74 -8.07
CA SER A 70 11.58 -4.30 -7.98
C SER A 70 10.36 -4.00 -7.12
N PHE A 71 10.41 -2.89 -6.41
CA PHE A 71 9.26 -2.41 -5.65
C PHE A 71 9.04 -0.90 -5.78
N LEU A 72 7.80 -0.50 -5.56
CA LEU A 72 7.34 0.88 -5.59
C LEU A 72 6.46 1.12 -4.37
N LYS A 73 6.83 2.09 -3.54
CA LYS A 73 6.00 2.57 -2.44
C LYS A 73 5.02 3.61 -2.98
N ASP A 74 3.75 3.50 -2.60
CA ASP A 74 2.77 4.53 -2.92
C ASP A 74 2.98 5.79 -2.07
N SER A 75 2.89 6.97 -2.68
CA SER A 75 3.04 8.24 -1.96
C SER A 75 1.73 8.73 -1.33
N ASN A 76 0.57 8.27 -1.82
CA ASN A 76 -0.75 8.77 -1.46
C ASN A 76 -1.46 7.85 -0.45
N VAL A 77 -1.21 6.54 -0.56
CA VAL A 77 -1.79 5.52 0.31
C VAL A 77 -0.72 4.95 1.24
N PRO A 78 -0.81 5.20 2.57
CA PRO A 78 0.14 4.67 3.53
C PRO A 78 0.19 3.14 3.49
N ASP A 79 1.41 2.59 3.62
CA ASP A 79 1.67 1.16 3.69
C ASP A 79 1.16 0.36 2.49
N LEU A 80 0.99 1.02 1.33
CA LEU A 80 0.69 0.39 0.05
C LEU A 80 1.99 0.24 -0.76
N ILE A 81 2.31 -0.99 -1.13
CA ILE A 81 3.55 -1.34 -1.82
C ILE A 81 3.21 -2.20 -3.03
N TYR A 82 3.78 -1.87 -4.18
CA TYR A 82 3.69 -2.63 -5.41
C TYR A 82 5.02 -3.35 -5.64
N LEU A 83 4.98 -4.65 -5.89
CA LEU A 83 6.14 -5.49 -6.15
C LEU A 83 6.02 -6.12 -7.53
N ALA A 84 7.13 -6.25 -8.23
CA ALA A 84 7.24 -7.07 -9.43
C ALA A 84 8.54 -7.88 -9.41
N THR A 85 8.45 -9.16 -9.75
CA THR A 85 9.64 -9.97 -10.09
C THR A 85 9.87 -9.95 -11.59
N TYR A 86 11.13 -10.00 -12.01
CA TYR A 86 11.50 -10.03 -13.41
C TYR A 86 12.83 -10.72 -13.63
N ASP A 87 13.00 -11.32 -14.81
CA ASP A 87 14.27 -11.92 -15.24
C ASP A 87 15.24 -10.88 -15.82
N ASP A 88 16.46 -11.32 -16.12
CA ASP A 88 17.51 -10.48 -16.73
C ASP A 88 17.18 -9.92 -18.12
N LYS A 89 16.07 -10.33 -18.75
CA LYS A 89 15.64 -9.77 -20.06
C LYS A 89 14.91 -8.43 -19.90
N SER A 90 14.49 -8.06 -18.70
CA SER A 90 13.86 -6.77 -18.42
C SER A 90 14.81 -5.83 -17.71
N GLU A 91 14.82 -4.57 -18.16
CA GLU A 91 15.56 -3.49 -17.49
C GLU A 91 14.75 -2.93 -16.31
N LEU A 92 15.44 -2.62 -15.20
CA LEU A 92 14.84 -2.08 -13.98
C LEU A 92 13.98 -0.82 -14.26
N ILE A 93 14.45 0.09 -15.12
CA ILE A 93 13.74 1.32 -15.47
C ILE A 93 12.36 1.01 -16.06
N ASN A 94 12.29 0.05 -16.98
CA ASN A 94 11.03 -0.35 -17.61
C ASN A 94 10.10 -1.01 -16.58
N VAL A 95 10.63 -1.85 -15.70
CA VAL A 95 9.85 -2.49 -14.63
C VAL A 95 9.29 -1.44 -13.65
N GLN A 96 10.09 -0.44 -13.27
CA GLN A 96 9.61 0.65 -12.43
C GLN A 96 8.52 1.48 -13.11
N GLN A 97 8.64 1.71 -14.42
CA GLN A 97 7.60 2.41 -15.18
C GLN A 97 6.30 1.59 -15.25
N ILE A 98 6.41 0.27 -15.42
CA ILE A 98 5.26 -0.64 -15.36
C ILE A 98 4.61 -0.59 -13.96
N LEU A 99 5.39 -0.65 -12.89
CA LEU A 99 4.88 -0.53 -11.52
C LEU A 99 4.17 0.81 -11.27
N LYS A 100 4.70 1.92 -11.80
CA LYS A 100 4.05 3.25 -11.73
C LYS A 100 2.71 3.25 -12.47
N ASN A 101 2.66 2.66 -13.67
CA ASN A 101 1.42 2.55 -14.41
C ASN A 101 0.40 1.70 -13.63
N ILE A 102 0.80 0.51 -13.16
CA ILE A 102 -0.03 -0.37 -12.34
C ILE A 102 -0.57 0.38 -11.11
N SER A 103 0.27 1.14 -10.41
CA SER A 103 -0.14 1.97 -9.27
C SER A 103 -1.22 2.98 -9.66
N ASN A 104 -0.99 3.77 -10.71
CA ASN A 104 -1.96 4.77 -11.17
C ASN A 104 -3.30 4.14 -11.56
N PHE A 105 -3.28 3.02 -12.29
CA PHE A 105 -4.50 2.31 -12.69
C PHE A 105 -5.23 1.69 -11.50
N PHE A 106 -4.47 1.08 -10.58
CA PHE A 106 -5.04 0.52 -9.37
C PHE A 106 -5.79 1.57 -8.55
N LEU A 107 -5.23 2.78 -8.42
CA LEU A 107 -5.89 3.89 -7.71
C LEU A 107 -7.03 4.55 -8.48
N THR A 108 -7.08 4.37 -9.80
CA THR A 108 -8.20 4.82 -10.65
C THR A 108 -9.38 3.87 -10.53
N GLU A 109 -9.10 2.56 -10.57
CA GLU A 109 -10.10 1.50 -10.46
C GLU A 109 -10.65 1.36 -9.04
N PHE A 110 -9.75 1.43 -8.05
CA PHE A 110 -10.09 1.31 -6.63
C PHE A 110 -9.75 2.61 -5.91
N SER A 111 -10.79 3.31 -5.43
CA SER A 111 -10.61 4.53 -4.67
C SER A 111 -9.79 4.30 -3.40
N ILE A 112 -9.07 5.34 -2.97
CA ILE A 112 -8.28 5.32 -1.72
C ILE A 112 -9.14 4.89 -0.52
N LYS A 113 -10.42 5.26 -0.49
CA LYS A 113 -11.35 4.84 0.58
C LYS A 113 -11.62 3.34 0.54
N GLN A 114 -11.82 2.74 -0.64
CA GLN A 114 -12.02 1.29 -0.78
C GLN A 114 -10.78 0.51 -0.33
N ILE A 115 -9.59 0.96 -0.73
CA ILE A 115 -8.32 0.34 -0.34
C ILE A 115 -8.10 0.48 1.18
N SER A 116 -8.36 1.65 1.74
CA SER A 116 -8.16 1.92 3.18
C SER A 116 -9.14 1.17 4.09
N ASN A 117 -10.35 0.91 3.60
CA ASN A 117 -11.40 0.20 4.33
C ASN A 117 -11.45 -1.30 3.99
N TRP A 118 -10.49 -1.78 3.20
CA TRP A 118 -10.41 -3.19 2.84
C TRP A 118 -10.26 -4.07 4.09
N ASN A 119 -11.05 -5.13 4.15
CA ASN A 119 -11.18 -6.01 5.32
C ASN A 119 -10.45 -7.35 5.17
N GLY A 120 -9.53 -7.47 4.22
CA GLY A 120 -8.74 -8.69 4.00
C GLY A 120 -9.32 -9.66 2.97
N LYS A 121 -10.49 -9.39 2.37
CA LYS A 121 -11.05 -10.24 1.31
C LYS A 121 -10.31 -10.08 -0.02
N LEU A 122 -9.50 -11.06 -0.39
CA LEU A 122 -8.67 -11.07 -1.62
C LEU A 122 -9.51 -10.95 -2.91
N ASP A 123 -10.71 -11.54 -2.92
CA ASP A 123 -11.57 -11.56 -4.11
C ASP A 123 -11.99 -10.18 -4.60
N TYR A 124 -11.94 -9.17 -3.73
CA TYR A 124 -12.33 -7.81 -4.04
C TYR A 124 -11.52 -7.19 -5.19
N PHE A 125 -10.26 -7.61 -5.36
CA PHE A 125 -9.33 -7.06 -6.35
C PHE A 125 -9.06 -8.01 -7.52
N LYS A 126 -9.73 -9.17 -7.58
CA LYS A 126 -9.62 -10.12 -8.71
C LYS A 126 -9.86 -9.50 -10.09
N PRO A 127 -10.81 -8.56 -10.28
CA PRO A 127 -11.02 -7.93 -11.59
C PRO A 127 -9.77 -7.25 -12.16
N PHE A 128 -8.85 -6.83 -11.30
CA PHE A 128 -7.60 -6.18 -11.68
C PHE A 128 -6.61 -7.11 -12.41
N GLU A 129 -6.77 -8.44 -12.28
CA GLU A 129 -5.88 -9.41 -12.95
C GLU A 129 -5.86 -9.22 -14.48
N ASN A 130 -7.03 -8.99 -15.07
CA ASN A 130 -7.17 -8.82 -16.52
C ASN A 130 -6.48 -7.54 -17.00
N ILE A 131 -6.55 -6.47 -16.20
CA ILE A 131 -5.93 -5.18 -16.50
C ILE A 131 -4.41 -5.34 -16.52
N VAL A 132 -3.84 -5.99 -15.49
CA VAL A 132 -2.39 -6.22 -15.42
C VAL A 132 -1.91 -7.14 -16.55
N GLN A 133 -2.65 -8.20 -16.88
CA GLN A 133 -2.30 -9.10 -17.99
C GLN A 133 -2.21 -8.33 -19.32
N GLN A 134 -3.19 -7.47 -19.60
CA GLN A 134 -3.20 -6.67 -20.83
C GLN A 134 -2.01 -5.70 -20.90
N PHE A 135 -1.64 -5.06 -19.79
CA PHE A 135 -0.43 -4.21 -19.73
C PHE A 135 0.84 -4.97 -20.07
N LEU A 136 1.01 -6.17 -19.51
CA LEU A 136 2.18 -6.99 -19.76
C LEU A 136 2.22 -7.48 -21.22
N ASP A 137 1.07 -7.83 -21.78
CA ASP A 137 0.96 -8.25 -23.19
C ASP A 137 1.29 -7.11 -24.17
N GLU A 138 0.86 -5.88 -23.86
CA GLU A 138 1.19 -4.69 -24.66
C GLU A 138 2.68 -4.32 -24.58
N GLU A 139 3.29 -4.37 -23.40
CA GLU A 139 4.74 -4.14 -23.24
C GLU A 139 5.58 -5.19 -23.98
N ASN A 140 5.13 -6.45 -23.96
CA ASN A 140 5.75 -7.51 -24.76
C ASN A 140 5.63 -7.24 -26.28
N ARG A 141 4.53 -6.64 -26.74
CA ARG A 141 4.34 -6.22 -28.14
C ARG A 141 5.17 -4.99 -28.51
N LYS A 142 5.27 -4.00 -27.63
CA LYS A 142 6.12 -2.80 -27.83
C LYS A 142 7.62 -3.10 -27.88
N SER A 143 8.05 -4.15 -27.19
CA SER A 143 9.43 -4.66 -27.32
C SER A 143 9.72 -5.20 -28.74
N GLN A 144 8.68 -5.44 -29.56
CA GLN A 144 8.79 -5.83 -30.96
C GLN A 144 8.50 -4.68 -31.94
N ASP A 145 7.63 -3.72 -31.59
CA ASP A 145 7.28 -2.57 -32.43
C ASP A 145 7.36 -1.23 -31.68
N GLN A 146 8.22 -0.33 -32.16
CA GLN A 146 8.39 1.03 -31.62
C GLN A 146 7.15 1.90 -31.89
N ALA A 147 6.26 2.09 -30.90
CA ALA A 147 5.38 3.26 -30.83
C ALA A 147 4.73 3.44 -29.44
N ASN A 148 5.05 4.56 -28.78
CA ASN A 148 4.26 5.12 -27.68
C ASN A 148 3.13 5.98 -28.28
N ASN A 149 1.87 5.69 -27.90
CA ASN A 149 0.72 6.61 -27.78
C ASN A 149 -0.67 5.92 -27.73
N LYS A 150 -0.78 4.59 -27.88
CA LYS A 150 -2.10 3.91 -27.92
C LYS A 150 -2.74 3.57 -26.57
N ILE A 151 -1.96 3.56 -25.49
CA ILE A 151 -2.45 3.22 -24.14
C ILE A 151 -3.64 4.13 -23.78
N PHE A 152 -3.49 5.44 -23.91
CA PHE A 152 -4.50 6.41 -23.46
C PHE A 152 -5.85 6.32 -24.19
N GLU A 153 -5.90 5.89 -25.45
CA GLU A 153 -7.13 5.82 -26.24
C GLU A 153 -7.99 4.60 -25.91
N PHE A 154 -7.37 3.46 -25.58
CA PHE A 154 -8.09 2.23 -25.21
C PHE A 154 -8.73 2.29 -23.82
N PHE A 155 -8.17 3.07 -22.89
CA PHE A 155 -8.74 3.21 -21.55
C PHE A 155 -10.00 4.08 -21.50
N ASN A 156 -10.12 5.08 -22.40
CA ASN A 156 -11.37 5.82 -22.53
C ASN A 156 -12.54 4.93 -22.96
N SER A 157 -12.30 3.85 -23.72
CA SER A 157 -13.38 2.93 -24.10
C SER A 157 -13.91 2.05 -22.95
N PHE A 158 -13.10 1.77 -21.91
CA PHE A 158 -13.59 1.03 -20.74
C PHE A 158 -14.47 1.90 -19.82
N VAL A 159 -14.19 3.20 -19.76
CA VAL A 159 -15.02 4.15 -18.98
C VAL A 159 -16.38 4.37 -19.64
N GLU A 160 -16.52 4.11 -20.95
CA GLU A 160 -17.76 4.33 -21.69
C GLU A 160 -18.76 3.16 -21.63
N GLU A 161 -18.31 1.92 -21.36
CA GLU A 161 -19.17 0.72 -21.46
C GLU A 161 -19.91 0.31 -20.17
N GLU A 162 -19.62 0.88 -19.00
CA GLU A 162 -20.43 0.69 -17.77
C GLU A 162 -21.06 2.00 -17.24
N LYS A 163 -21.96 2.59 -18.03
CA LYS A 163 -22.92 3.57 -17.51
C LYS A 163 -24.02 2.85 -16.73
N ILE A 164 -23.73 2.45 -15.50
CA ILE A 164 -24.77 2.30 -14.48
C ILE A 164 -25.30 3.73 -14.18
N PRO A 165 -26.62 3.97 -14.07
CA PRO A 165 -27.13 5.34 -13.95
C PRO A 165 -26.67 5.96 -12.64
N LEU A 166 -25.73 6.91 -12.73
CA LEU A 166 -25.44 7.83 -11.63
C LEU A 166 -26.70 8.65 -11.37
N ALA A 167 -27.35 8.38 -10.24
CA ALA A 167 -28.37 9.26 -9.69
C ALA A 167 -27.78 10.69 -9.52
N PRO A 168 -28.59 11.75 -9.72
CA PRO A 168 -28.07 13.10 -9.81
C PRO A 168 -27.39 13.51 -8.51
N ILE A 169 -26.14 13.94 -8.65
CA ILE A 169 -25.35 14.60 -7.61
C ILE A 169 -26.12 15.87 -7.24
N LYS A 170 -26.75 15.88 -6.07
CA LYS A 170 -27.08 17.14 -5.40
C LYS A 170 -25.75 17.74 -4.96
N GLU A 171 -25.47 18.94 -5.44
CA GLU A 171 -24.50 19.84 -4.82
C GLU A 171 -24.86 19.95 -3.33
N ILE A 172 -24.08 19.29 -2.48
CA ILE A 172 -24.11 19.52 -1.04
C ILE A 172 -22.95 20.47 -0.77
N GLU A 173 -23.34 21.67 -0.35
CA GLU A 173 -22.45 22.73 0.10
C GLU A 173 -21.38 22.19 1.06
N ASN A 174 -20.14 22.61 0.83
CA ASN A 174 -18.99 22.34 1.69
C ASN A 174 -19.30 22.69 3.16
N ILE A 175 -19.46 21.66 3.97
CA ILE A 175 -19.10 21.69 5.38
C ILE A 175 -18.01 20.64 5.50
N GLU A 176 -16.77 21.05 5.73
CA GLU A 176 -15.69 20.12 6.07
C GLU A 176 -16.07 19.42 7.38
N GLU A 177 -16.71 18.26 7.28
CA GLU A 177 -16.96 17.40 8.43
C GLU A 177 -15.60 16.92 8.96
N MET A 178 -15.23 17.43 10.13
CA MET A 178 -14.04 17.01 10.86
C MET A 178 -14.13 15.49 11.08
N PRO A 179 -13.12 14.69 10.70
CA PRO A 179 -13.20 13.24 10.84
C PRO A 179 -13.44 12.84 12.30
N GLU A 180 -14.39 11.93 12.54
CA GLU A 180 -14.87 11.54 13.88
C GLU A 180 -13.72 11.14 14.85
N TYR A 181 -12.64 10.55 14.32
CA TYR A 181 -11.49 10.13 15.11
C TYR A 181 -10.67 11.27 15.73
N TYR A 182 -10.92 12.51 15.33
CA TYR A 182 -10.21 13.67 15.88
C TYR A 182 -10.51 13.87 17.37
N GLU A 183 -11.72 13.48 17.79
CA GLU A 183 -12.22 13.64 19.15
C GLU A 183 -11.89 12.45 20.05
N TYR A 184 -11.48 11.31 19.49
CA TYR A 184 -11.21 10.10 20.28
C TYR A 184 -10.15 10.34 21.33
N VAL A 185 -10.41 9.82 22.53
CA VAL A 185 -9.50 9.93 23.68
C VAL A 185 -8.83 8.58 23.91
N PRO A 186 -7.52 8.43 23.64
CA PRO A 186 -6.81 7.19 23.95
C PRO A 186 -6.66 7.02 25.46
N ILE A 187 -7.02 5.84 25.96
CA ILE A 187 -6.92 5.43 27.38
C ILE A 187 -6.13 4.13 27.47
N PHE A 188 -5.30 3.99 28.52
CA PHE A 188 -4.60 2.74 28.81
C PHE A 188 -5.58 1.67 29.30
N THR A 189 -5.57 0.52 28.63
CA THR A 189 -6.34 -0.67 29.03
C THR A 189 -5.67 -1.46 30.15
N THR A 190 -4.39 -1.18 30.42
CA THR A 190 -3.59 -1.85 31.44
C THR A 190 -3.09 -0.87 32.50
N SER A 191 -3.04 -1.32 33.75
CA SER A 191 -2.57 -0.52 34.89
C SER A 191 -1.04 -0.44 34.99
N LYS A 192 -0.31 -1.24 34.21
CA LYS A 192 1.16 -1.20 34.14
C LYS A 192 1.61 -0.37 32.94
N LYS A 193 2.34 0.72 33.20
CA LYS A 193 3.06 1.45 32.16
C LYS A 193 4.10 0.54 31.51
N ILE A 194 4.00 0.38 30.20
CA ILE A 194 5.01 -0.31 29.39
C ILE A 194 6.12 0.66 29.02
N ASN A 195 7.32 0.14 28.74
CA ASN A 195 8.38 0.96 28.16
C ASN A 195 8.13 1.09 26.65
N PRO A 196 7.78 2.29 26.14
CA PRO A 196 7.43 2.47 24.73
C PRO A 196 8.57 2.10 23.79
N LYS A 197 9.84 2.21 24.22
CA LYS A 197 11.01 1.91 23.37
C LYS A 197 11.11 0.43 22.94
N TYR A 198 10.42 -0.48 23.63
CA TYR A 198 10.38 -1.90 23.25
C TYR A 198 9.30 -2.22 22.21
N TYR A 199 8.37 -1.29 21.97
CA TYR A 199 7.18 -1.53 21.13
C TYR A 199 6.98 -0.47 20.05
N LEU A 200 7.58 0.71 20.23
CA LEU A 200 7.51 1.87 19.34
C LEU A 200 8.95 2.26 18.97
N THR A 201 9.23 2.33 17.68
CA THR A 201 10.57 2.61 17.15
C THR A 201 10.77 4.06 16.76
N GLY A 202 9.69 4.84 16.59
CA GLY A 202 9.76 6.26 16.27
C GLY A 202 9.77 7.16 17.51
N ASP A 203 10.65 8.16 17.54
CA ASP A 203 10.69 9.18 18.60
C ASP A 203 9.38 9.96 18.70
N SER A 204 8.73 10.25 17.56
CA SER A 204 7.40 10.85 17.51
C SER A 204 6.34 9.93 18.13
N SER A 205 6.40 8.63 17.86
CA SER A 205 5.50 7.63 18.45
C SER A 205 5.69 7.49 19.96
N CYS A 206 6.94 7.52 20.44
CA CYS A 206 7.25 7.53 21.87
C CYS A 206 6.70 8.81 22.53
N LYS A 207 6.88 9.97 21.90
CA LYS A 207 6.32 11.25 22.38
C LYS A 207 4.79 11.23 22.40
N VAL A 208 4.15 10.63 21.39
CA VAL A 208 2.69 10.42 21.38
C VAL A 208 2.29 9.55 22.57
N TYR A 209 2.93 8.41 22.78
CA TYR A 209 2.68 7.51 23.92
C TYR A 209 2.80 8.23 25.27
N GLU A 210 3.82 9.08 25.44
CA GLU A 210 4.03 9.87 26.66
C GLU A 210 2.93 10.92 26.92
N GLN A 211 2.22 11.37 25.88
CA GLN A 211 1.10 12.31 26.03
C GLN A 211 -0.24 11.66 26.35
N ILE A 212 -0.36 10.33 26.20
CA ILE A 212 -1.58 9.59 26.48
C ILE A 212 -1.80 9.52 27.99
N ASN A 213 -2.89 10.11 28.45
CA ASN A 213 -3.27 10.15 29.86
C ASN A 213 -4.76 9.87 30.09
N GLY A 214 -5.52 9.59 29.02
CA GLY A 214 -6.96 9.39 29.07
C GLY A 214 -7.83 10.65 29.16
N GLU A 215 -7.22 11.84 29.03
CA GLU A 215 -7.96 13.12 29.04
C GLU A 215 -7.86 13.87 27.70
N LYS A 216 -6.74 13.69 26.99
CA LYS A 216 -6.46 14.44 25.76
C LYS A 216 -6.96 13.69 24.53
N SER A 217 -7.71 14.37 23.67
CA SER A 217 -8.10 13.84 22.36
C SER A 217 -6.93 13.78 21.37
N ILE A 218 -7.12 13.07 20.26
CA ILE A 218 -6.15 13.00 19.17
C ILE A 218 -5.74 14.38 18.65
N VAL A 219 -6.70 15.29 18.46
CA VAL A 219 -6.40 16.68 18.05
C VAL A 219 -5.54 17.40 19.09
N GLN A 220 -5.84 17.24 20.37
CA GLN A 220 -5.09 17.91 21.44
C GLN A 220 -3.65 17.38 21.55
N ILE A 221 -3.45 16.07 21.38
CA ILE A 221 -2.11 15.45 21.34
C ILE A 221 -1.35 15.91 20.09
N ALA A 222 -2.01 15.93 18.93
CA ALA A 222 -1.42 16.38 17.67
C ALA A 222 -0.96 17.85 17.72
N ASN A 223 -1.82 18.74 18.20
CA ASN A 223 -1.51 20.16 18.37
C ASN A 223 -0.35 20.39 19.34
N LYS A 224 -0.30 19.63 20.45
CA LYS A 224 0.78 19.76 21.45
C LYS A 224 2.13 19.29 20.93
N LEU A 225 2.16 18.28 20.07
CA LEU A 225 3.38 17.69 19.52
C LEU A 225 3.76 18.27 18.15
N ASN A 226 2.95 19.19 17.61
CA ASN A 226 3.07 19.71 16.24
C ASN A 226 3.13 18.57 15.19
N LEU A 227 2.27 17.58 15.35
CA LEU A 227 2.14 16.40 14.48
C LEU A 227 0.81 16.42 13.73
N ASN A 228 0.72 15.66 12.65
CA ASN A 228 -0.55 15.45 11.95
C ASN A 228 -1.48 14.55 12.80
N GLN A 229 -2.77 14.90 12.88
CA GLN A 229 -3.80 14.16 13.62
C GLN A 229 -3.89 12.68 13.18
N LYS A 230 -3.70 12.41 11.88
CA LYS A 230 -3.65 11.06 11.31
C LYS A 230 -2.45 10.26 11.81
N GLN A 231 -1.30 10.90 12.03
CA GLN A 231 -0.11 10.24 12.59
C GLN A 231 -0.37 9.83 14.04
N VAL A 232 -0.96 10.72 14.85
CA VAL A 232 -1.33 10.42 16.23
C VAL A 232 -2.36 9.28 16.29
N TYR A 233 -3.38 9.33 15.43
CA TYR A 233 -4.38 8.27 15.32
C TYR A 233 -3.76 6.91 14.97
N ASN A 234 -2.84 6.87 14.02
CA ASN A 234 -2.18 5.62 13.61
C ASN A 234 -1.32 5.02 14.74
N VAL A 235 -0.60 5.85 15.50
CA VAL A 235 0.17 5.39 16.67
C VAL A 235 -0.77 4.80 17.71
N CYS A 236 -1.86 5.49 18.03
CA CYS A 236 -2.88 4.97 18.95
C CYS A 236 -3.52 3.67 18.44
N LYS A 237 -3.84 3.58 17.15
CA LYS A 237 -4.40 2.37 16.52
C LYS A 237 -3.46 1.17 16.62
N ASN A 238 -2.15 1.37 16.43
CA ASN A 238 -1.17 0.31 16.58
C ASN A 238 -1.06 -0.15 18.04
N LEU A 239 -1.07 0.78 19.00
CA LEU A 239 -1.08 0.45 20.43
C LEU A 239 -2.38 -0.26 20.87
N ILE A 240 -3.52 0.06 20.25
CA ILE A 240 -4.79 -0.68 20.43
C ILE A 240 -4.66 -2.11 19.89
N LYS A 241 -4.10 -2.30 18.69
CA LYS A 241 -3.85 -3.64 18.12
C LYS A 241 -2.95 -4.50 19.02
N MET A 242 -1.98 -3.87 19.70
CA MET A 242 -1.11 -4.53 20.68
C MET A 242 -1.77 -4.74 22.05
N GLY A 243 -3.00 -4.26 22.24
CA GLY A 243 -3.78 -4.42 23.47
C GLY A 243 -3.42 -3.44 24.59
N PHE A 244 -2.65 -2.39 24.32
CA PHE A 244 -2.19 -1.42 25.33
C PHE A 244 -3.13 -0.24 25.54
N LEU A 245 -3.98 0.06 24.55
CA LEU A 245 -4.90 1.18 24.56
C LEU A 245 -6.31 0.78 24.11
N SER A 246 -7.26 1.66 24.40
CA SER A 246 -8.59 1.73 23.78
C SER A 246 -8.94 3.20 23.49
N PHE A 247 -9.85 3.45 22.57
CA PHE A 247 -10.48 4.76 22.44
C PHE A 247 -11.73 4.83 23.29
N ASN A 248 -11.96 5.99 23.90
CA ASN A 248 -13.22 6.42 24.46
C ASN A 248 -13.88 7.41 23.50
#